data_AF-A0A3C1CJM0-F1
#
_entry.id   AF-A0A3C1CJM0-F1
#
_cell.length_a   1.000
_cell.length_b   1.000
_cell.length_c   1.000
_cell.angle_alpha   90.00
_cell.angle_beta   90.00
_cell.angle_gamma   90.00
#
_symmetry.space_group_name_H-M   'P 1'
#
loop_
_entity.id
_entity.type
_entity.pdbx_description
1 polymer ?
#
loop_
_entity_poly.entity_id
_entity_poly.type
_entity_poly.pdbx_seq_one_letter_code
_entity_poly.pdbx_strand_id
1 'polypeptide(L)'
;MAVSYGPLSAVPQVAPVHGALHEPQSGARRANGATPQAATRWQATPQPRRRRKGLVAVVVVVLLAAAGAGAGVVVLKRSANGLSGKSAAEVLATSIGAARAQGSVHLAAVESNGASAIGSYDISATVGAQTVSGGAQGNATLLVMPGMAYLKGDAAFLHNSLGLGVSAAGKYAGQWISFKPGDPGYAQVVSGDTLSSALSEASPTGTLGLTPSLTVDGQQVVGVTGGLPTDATRSGAVGSVTLYVSTAAPYLPVEVVTNGTLAGQRGTSTVTFSHWGEPVSVTAPAGATPFSSLAQALAPSPIPG
;
A
#
# COMPACT_ATOMS: atom_id res chain seq x y z
N MET A 1 -25.80 16.00 8.86
CA MET A 1 -24.62 15.68 9.69
C MET A 1 -23.70 14.82 8.85
N ALA A 2 -22.58 15.37 8.38
CA ALA A 2 -21.62 14.64 7.55
C ALA A 2 -20.72 13.80 8.48
N VAL A 3 -20.84 12.47 8.41
CA VAL A 3 -19.88 11.56 9.04
C VAL A 3 -18.61 11.63 8.22
N SER A 4 -17.54 12.17 8.81
CA SER A 4 -16.22 12.29 8.19
C SER A 4 -15.56 10.91 8.22
N TYR A 5 -15.68 10.17 7.12
CA TYR A 5 -14.90 8.95 6.89
C TYR A 5 -13.49 9.36 6.42
N GLY A 6 -12.46 8.88 7.11
CA GLY A 6 -11.06 9.20 6.82
C GLY A 6 -10.59 8.65 5.46
N PRO A 7 -9.46 9.15 4.94
CA PRO A 7 -8.90 8.67 3.67
C PRO A 7 -8.54 7.18 3.74
N LEU A 8 -8.69 6.46 2.62
CA LEU A 8 -8.25 5.07 2.42
C LEU A 8 -6.71 4.97 2.36
N SER A 9 -6.01 5.54 3.33
CA SER A 9 -4.69 5.04 3.70
C SER A 9 -4.93 3.87 4.64
N ALA A 10 -5.13 2.66 4.11
CA ALA A 10 -4.67 1.41 4.73
C ALA A 10 -4.82 1.23 6.27
N VAL A 11 -5.87 1.75 6.89
CA VAL A 11 -6.15 1.56 8.31
C VAL A 11 -7.61 1.14 8.47
N PRO A 12 -7.90 -0.06 8.99
CA PRO A 12 -9.25 -0.59 9.03
C PRO A 12 -10.13 0.22 9.99
N GLN A 13 -11.25 0.75 9.48
CA GLN A 13 -12.40 1.06 10.33
C GLN A 13 -13.13 -0.25 10.63
N VAL A 14 -12.96 -0.75 11.84
CA VAL A 14 -13.89 -1.73 12.43
C VAL A 14 -14.86 -0.96 13.30
N ALA A 15 -16.14 -0.94 12.92
CA ALA A 15 -17.19 -0.38 13.76
C ALA A 15 -17.34 -1.23 15.05
N PRO A 16 -17.52 -0.61 16.23
CA PRO A 16 -17.76 -1.35 17.46
C PRO A 16 -19.18 -1.94 17.44
N VAL A 17 -19.28 -3.26 17.56
CA VAL A 17 -20.54 -3.94 17.88
C VAL A 17 -20.87 -3.66 19.34
N HIS A 18 -21.81 -2.76 19.60
CA HIS A 18 -22.47 -2.67 20.91
C HIS A 18 -23.37 -3.90 21.09
N GLY A 19 -22.82 -4.92 21.75
CA GLY A 19 -23.56 -6.08 22.24
C GLY A 19 -23.78 -5.98 23.74
N ALA A 20 -25.04 -5.99 24.14
CA ALA A 20 -25.55 -5.83 25.49
C ALA A 20 -24.96 -6.82 26.51
N LEU A 21 -24.83 -6.33 27.74
CA LEU A 21 -24.62 -7.12 28.96
C LEU A 21 -25.77 -8.12 29.11
N HIS A 22 -25.47 -9.40 28.97
CA HIS A 22 -26.28 -10.48 29.53
C HIS A 22 -25.39 -11.36 30.40
N GLU A 23 -25.69 -11.28 31.70
CA GLU A 23 -25.18 -12.09 32.79
C GLU A 23 -25.49 -13.59 32.55
N PRO A 24 -24.52 -14.51 32.73
CA PRO A 24 -24.84 -15.93 32.87
C PRO A 24 -24.73 -16.37 34.32
N GLN A 25 -25.85 -16.86 34.84
CA GLN A 25 -25.95 -17.57 36.10
C GLN A 25 -25.07 -18.83 36.12
N SER A 26 -24.47 -19.04 37.28
CA SER A 26 -23.82 -20.26 37.74
C SER A 26 -24.77 -21.46 37.77
N GLY A 27 -24.34 -22.61 37.24
CA GLY A 27 -25.03 -23.89 37.40
C GLY A 27 -24.10 -25.08 37.13
N ALA A 28 -23.82 -25.86 38.17
CA ALA A 28 -22.85 -26.95 38.21
C ALA A 28 -23.40 -28.30 37.68
N ARG A 29 -22.50 -29.14 37.14
CA ARG A 29 -22.21 -30.55 37.53
C ARG A 29 -21.91 -31.51 36.36
N ARG A 30 -20.72 -32.13 36.49
CA ARG A 30 -20.35 -33.55 36.34
C ARG A 30 -20.55 -34.30 35.00
N ALA A 31 -19.37 -34.58 34.41
CA ALA A 31 -18.72 -35.91 34.33
C ALA A 31 -18.91 -36.81 33.09
N ASN A 32 -17.74 -37.37 32.73
CA ASN A 32 -17.45 -38.63 32.04
C ASN A 32 -17.30 -38.64 30.51
N GLY A 33 -16.03 -38.76 30.10
CA GLY A 33 -15.57 -39.96 29.39
C GLY A 33 -15.57 -39.89 27.86
N ALA A 34 -14.38 -39.76 27.28
CA ALA A 34 -13.84 -40.61 26.20
C ALA A 34 -12.76 -39.85 25.41
N THR A 35 -11.50 -40.25 25.58
CA THR A 35 -10.47 -40.16 24.53
C THR A 35 -10.55 -41.44 23.69
N PRO A 36 -10.42 -41.37 22.35
CA PRO A 36 -9.06 -41.48 21.79
C PRO A 36 -8.79 -40.63 20.52
N GLN A 37 -7.50 -40.29 20.38
CA GLN A 37 -6.68 -40.21 19.16
C GLN A 37 -7.29 -39.68 17.83
N ALA A 38 -6.73 -38.55 17.35
CA ALA A 38 -6.08 -38.50 16.03
C ALA A 38 -5.29 -37.17 15.90
N ALA A 39 -3.98 -37.23 16.18
CA ALA A 39 -3.07 -36.15 15.87
C ALA A 39 -2.83 -36.11 14.35
N THR A 40 -3.47 -35.17 13.65
CA THR A 40 -3.16 -34.93 12.23
C THR A 40 -1.88 -34.13 12.14
N ARG A 41 -0.78 -34.88 12.11
CA ARG A 41 0.59 -34.45 11.83
C ARG A 41 0.65 -33.98 10.38
N TRP A 42 0.62 -32.67 10.15
CA TRP A 42 0.99 -32.09 8.87
C TRP A 42 2.46 -32.41 8.60
N GLN A 43 2.71 -33.47 7.83
CA GLN A 43 4.01 -33.73 7.24
C GLN A 43 4.18 -32.76 6.08
N ALA A 44 5.03 -31.75 6.28
CA ALA A 44 5.57 -30.96 5.19
C ALA A 44 6.39 -31.91 4.30
N THR A 45 5.89 -32.19 3.10
CA THR A 45 6.66 -32.84 2.03
C THR A 45 7.89 -31.97 1.72
N PRO A 46 9.12 -32.51 1.82
CA PRO A 46 10.31 -31.81 1.36
C PRO A 46 10.22 -31.60 -0.16
N GLN A 47 10.10 -30.36 -0.58
CA GLN A 47 10.28 -29.97 -1.99
C GLN A 47 11.68 -30.40 -2.45
N PRO A 48 11.82 -31.18 -3.55
CA PRO A 48 13.11 -31.60 -4.03
C PRO A 48 13.91 -30.38 -4.55
N ARG A 49 15.01 -30.07 -3.86
CA ARG A 49 16.08 -29.17 -4.34
C ARG A 49 16.60 -29.72 -5.67
N ARG A 50 16.06 -29.22 -6.79
CA ARG A 50 16.65 -29.41 -8.11
C ARG A 50 17.97 -28.66 -8.18
N ARG A 51 19.04 -29.40 -7.85
CA ARG A 51 20.41 -29.09 -8.23
C ARG A 51 20.48 -28.95 -9.75
N ARG A 52 20.50 -27.72 -10.27
CA ARG A 52 21.00 -27.48 -11.64
C ARG A 52 22.52 -27.49 -11.57
N LYS A 53 23.10 -28.63 -11.92
CA LYS A 53 24.51 -28.74 -12.30
C LYS A 53 24.66 -28.13 -13.69
N GLY A 54 25.64 -27.22 -13.83
CA GLY A 54 26.44 -26.98 -15.03
C GLY A 54 25.76 -26.36 -16.25
N LEU A 55 26.20 -25.17 -16.64
CA LEU A 55 27.14 -25.08 -17.76
C LEU A 55 27.98 -23.80 -17.61
N VAL A 56 29.30 -24.00 -17.53
CA VAL A 56 30.31 -23.00 -17.79
C VAL A 56 30.26 -22.72 -19.30
N ALA A 57 30.02 -21.47 -19.70
CA ALA A 57 30.26 -21.02 -21.06
C ALA A 57 31.41 -20.02 -21.01
N VAL A 58 32.60 -20.54 -21.31
CA VAL A 58 33.77 -19.80 -21.75
C VAL A 58 33.43 -19.15 -23.09
N VAL A 59 33.52 -17.83 -23.18
CA VAL A 59 33.75 -17.15 -24.46
C VAL A 59 35.06 -16.38 -24.33
N VAL A 60 36.12 -17.05 -24.79
CA VAL A 60 37.37 -16.44 -25.22
C VAL A 60 37.16 -16.08 -26.69
N VAL A 61 37.24 -14.80 -27.03
CA VAL A 61 37.76 -14.37 -28.33
C VAL A 61 38.79 -13.28 -28.08
N VAL A 62 39.97 -13.55 -28.62
CA VAL A 62 41.25 -12.90 -28.44
C VAL A 62 41.39 -11.69 -29.38
N LEU A 63 41.83 -10.58 -28.79
CA LEU A 63 42.76 -9.53 -29.24
C LEU A 63 42.78 -9.10 -30.72
N LEU A 64 42.61 -7.79 -30.92
CA LEU A 64 43.47 -7.03 -31.82
C LEU A 64 44.19 -5.95 -31.01
N ALA A 65 45.51 -6.09 -30.97
CA ALA A 65 46.45 -5.19 -30.33
C ALA A 65 46.61 -3.90 -31.14
N ALA A 66 46.55 -2.76 -30.46
CA ALA A 66 47.29 -1.57 -30.85
C ALA A 66 48.02 -1.08 -29.60
N ALA A 67 49.34 -1.08 -29.69
CA ALA A 67 50.25 -0.65 -28.65
C ALA A 67 50.06 0.84 -28.34
N GLY A 68 49.89 1.15 -27.05
CA GLY A 68 49.87 2.51 -26.53
C GLY A 68 50.01 2.44 -25.01
N ALA A 69 51.23 2.60 -24.53
CA ALA A 69 51.56 2.65 -23.12
C ALA A 69 50.79 3.78 -22.42
N GLY A 70 49.87 3.40 -21.56
CA GLY A 70 49.16 4.31 -20.68
C GLY A 70 48.45 3.47 -19.62
N ALA A 71 49.10 3.27 -18.48
CA ALA A 71 48.47 2.72 -17.29
C ALA A 71 47.41 3.71 -16.80
N GLY A 72 46.26 3.74 -17.47
CA GLY A 72 45.08 4.45 -17.05
C GLY A 72 44.50 3.71 -15.86
N VAL A 73 44.88 4.13 -14.65
CA VAL A 73 44.11 3.80 -13.45
C VAL A 73 42.69 4.28 -13.72
N VAL A 74 41.77 3.35 -13.99
CA VAL A 74 40.35 3.64 -13.99
C VAL A 74 39.99 3.92 -12.54
N VAL A 75 40.13 5.17 -12.13
CA VAL A 75 39.53 5.69 -10.91
C VAL A 75 38.03 5.62 -11.18
N LEU A 76 37.41 4.51 -10.78
CA LEU A 76 35.98 4.45 -10.53
C LEU A 76 35.72 5.58 -9.53
N LYS A 77 35.27 6.73 -10.03
CA LYS A 77 34.72 7.78 -9.19
C LYS A 77 33.57 7.11 -8.45
N ARG A 78 33.80 6.70 -7.20
CA ARG A 78 32.71 6.42 -6.27
C ARG A 78 31.89 7.70 -6.29
N SER A 79 30.69 7.63 -6.89
CA SER A 79 29.72 8.69 -6.81
C SER A 79 29.66 9.08 -5.34
N ALA A 80 30.10 10.30 -5.02
CA ALA A 80 29.99 10.80 -3.67
C ALA A 80 28.52 10.63 -3.27
N ASN A 81 28.26 9.98 -2.13
CA ASN A 81 26.91 9.89 -1.60
C ASN A 81 26.45 11.33 -1.39
N GLY A 82 25.67 11.88 -2.33
CA GLY A 82 25.28 13.29 -2.36
C GLY A 82 24.39 13.71 -1.19
N LEU A 83 24.02 12.75 -0.35
CA LEU A 83 23.29 12.94 0.89
C LEU A 83 24.19 13.03 2.13
N SER A 84 25.48 12.75 2.01
CA SER A 84 26.43 12.82 3.13
C SER A 84 26.49 14.23 3.72
N GLY A 85 26.33 14.35 5.03
CA GLY A 85 26.35 15.62 5.76
C GLY A 85 25.04 16.42 5.70
N LYS A 86 24.02 15.96 4.96
CA LYS A 86 22.69 16.56 5.00
C LYS A 86 21.94 16.17 6.27
N SER A 87 21.10 17.08 6.77
CA SER A 87 20.11 16.78 7.80
C SER A 87 18.98 15.89 7.27
N ALA A 88 18.23 15.27 8.18
CA ALA A 88 17.06 14.45 7.84
C ALA A 88 16.02 15.20 6.99
N ALA A 89 15.76 16.47 7.34
CA ALA A 89 14.84 17.33 6.62
C ALA A 89 15.32 17.64 5.19
N GLU A 90 16.62 17.87 5.00
CA GLU A 90 17.19 18.12 3.68
C GLU A 90 17.17 16.88 2.80
N VAL A 91 17.43 15.69 3.37
CA VAL A 91 17.31 14.42 2.64
C VAL A 91 15.87 14.20 2.18
N LEU A 92 14.90 14.39 3.08
CA LEU A 92 13.48 14.26 2.75
C LEU A 92 13.07 15.25 1.65
N ALA A 93 13.40 16.54 1.81
CA ALA A 93 13.06 17.56 0.81
C ALA A 93 13.69 17.27 -0.55
N THR A 94 14.96 16.82 -0.57
CA THR A 94 15.65 16.43 -1.82
C THR A 94 14.92 15.27 -2.48
N SER A 95 14.57 14.23 -1.72
CA SER A 95 13.92 13.04 -2.24
C SER A 95 12.53 13.31 -2.78
N ILE A 96 11.69 14.01 -2.02
CA ILE A 96 10.33 14.36 -2.43
C ILE A 96 10.35 15.31 -3.63
N GLY A 97 11.31 16.25 -3.68
CA GLY A 97 11.52 17.11 -4.84
C GLY A 97 11.88 16.32 -6.10
N ALA A 98 12.82 15.37 -5.98
CA ALA A 98 13.21 14.50 -7.08
C ALA A 98 12.06 13.61 -7.55
N ALA A 99 11.28 13.04 -6.63
CA ALA A 99 10.11 12.22 -6.93
C ALA A 99 9.05 13.00 -7.71
N ARG A 100 8.73 14.24 -7.28
CA ARG A 100 7.80 15.13 -8.01
C ARG A 100 8.26 15.41 -9.43
N ALA A 101 9.57 15.58 -9.63
CA ALA A 101 10.14 15.83 -10.96
C ALA A 101 10.01 14.63 -11.91
N GLN A 102 9.79 13.41 -11.41
CA GLN A 102 9.52 12.23 -12.24
C GLN A 102 8.09 12.22 -12.78
N GLY A 103 7.14 12.81 -12.06
CA GLY A 103 5.74 12.95 -12.51
C GLY A 103 4.87 11.68 -12.40
N SER A 104 5.48 10.51 -12.28
CA SER A 104 4.80 9.22 -12.10
C SER A 104 5.66 8.17 -11.39
N VAL A 105 5.00 7.12 -10.87
CA VAL A 105 5.63 6.01 -10.14
C VAL A 105 4.74 4.77 -10.09
N HIS A 106 5.36 3.60 -9.99
CA HIS A 106 4.73 2.36 -9.57
C HIS A 106 4.97 2.09 -8.08
N LEU A 107 3.91 1.75 -7.34
CA LEU A 107 3.96 1.35 -5.94
C LEU A 107 3.50 -0.09 -5.77
N ALA A 108 4.21 -0.84 -4.92
CA ALA A 108 3.77 -2.13 -4.43
C ALA A 108 3.63 -2.06 -2.90
N ALA A 109 2.43 -2.30 -2.38
CA ALA A 109 2.13 -2.22 -0.96
C ALA A 109 1.89 -3.61 -0.37
N VAL A 110 2.43 -3.85 0.82
CA VAL A 110 2.11 -5.01 1.65
C VAL A 110 1.70 -4.51 3.02
N GLU A 111 0.50 -4.88 3.44
CA GLU A 111 -0.04 -4.57 4.75
C GLU A 111 -0.12 -5.81 5.62
N SER A 112 0.15 -5.65 6.92
CA SER A 112 0.02 -6.69 7.93
C SER A 112 -0.64 -6.09 9.17
N ASN A 113 -1.94 -6.34 9.33
CA ASN A 113 -2.75 -5.88 10.47
C ASN A 113 -3.72 -6.97 10.95
N GLY A 114 -3.23 -8.21 11.08
CA GLY A 114 -4.02 -9.40 11.43
C GLY A 114 -4.52 -10.18 10.21
N ALA A 115 -4.64 -9.53 9.05
CA ALA A 115 -4.73 -10.16 7.74
C ALA A 115 -3.78 -9.42 6.77
N SER A 116 -3.24 -10.13 5.78
CA SER A 116 -2.37 -9.51 4.77
C SER A 116 -3.17 -9.01 3.59
N ALA A 117 -2.90 -7.76 3.19
CA ALA A 117 -3.39 -7.18 1.95
C ALA A 117 -2.20 -6.80 1.05
N ILE A 118 -2.39 -6.92 -0.25
CA ILE A 118 -1.39 -6.55 -1.26
C ILE A 118 -2.03 -5.51 -2.17
N GLY A 119 -1.34 -4.40 -2.35
CA GLY A 119 -1.73 -3.33 -3.25
C GLY A 119 -0.70 -3.12 -4.37
N SER A 120 -1.17 -2.73 -5.54
CA SER A 120 -0.33 -2.29 -6.66
C SER A 120 -0.93 -1.05 -7.28
N TYR A 121 -0.10 -0.02 -7.49
CA TYR A 121 -0.53 1.31 -7.88
C TYR A 121 0.36 1.84 -8.99
N ASP A 122 -0.23 2.33 -10.06
CA ASP A 122 0.44 3.14 -11.07
C ASP A 122 -0.17 4.53 -11.01
N ILE A 123 0.61 5.52 -10.55
CA ILE A 123 0.10 6.86 -10.27
C ILE A 123 0.94 7.94 -10.93
N SER A 124 0.27 9.02 -11.30
CA SER A 124 0.85 10.24 -11.84
C SER A 124 0.25 11.47 -11.16
N ALA A 125 0.55 12.66 -11.68
CA ALA A 125 -0.05 13.89 -11.18
C ALA A 125 -1.59 13.94 -11.29
N THR A 126 -2.18 13.31 -12.32
CA THR A 126 -3.60 13.49 -12.65
C THR A 126 -4.37 12.19 -12.90
N VAL A 127 -3.65 11.07 -12.97
CA VAL A 127 -4.18 9.75 -13.30
C VAL A 127 -3.61 8.72 -12.34
N GLY A 128 -4.42 7.75 -11.94
CA GLY A 128 -4.01 6.63 -11.11
C GLY A 128 -4.76 5.36 -11.46
N ALA A 129 -4.10 4.22 -11.32
CA ALA A 129 -4.70 2.90 -11.32
C ALA A 129 -4.23 2.15 -10.09
N GLN A 130 -5.15 1.54 -9.36
CA GLN A 130 -4.84 0.78 -8.17
C GLN A 130 -5.56 -0.57 -8.24
N THR A 131 -4.88 -1.61 -7.75
CA THR A 131 -5.48 -2.89 -7.38
C THR A 131 -5.17 -3.19 -5.92
N VAL A 132 -6.15 -3.72 -5.21
CA VAL A 132 -6.01 -4.22 -3.84
C VAL A 132 -6.56 -5.62 -3.79
N SER A 133 -5.86 -6.51 -3.09
CA SER A 133 -6.27 -7.90 -2.89
C SER A 133 -6.02 -8.36 -1.47
N GLY A 134 -6.94 -9.19 -0.96
CA GLY A 134 -6.86 -9.77 0.37
C GLY A 134 -7.30 -8.84 1.51
N GLY A 135 -6.75 -9.05 2.69
CA GLY A 135 -7.15 -8.36 3.91
C GLY A 135 -8.61 -8.59 4.31
N ALA A 136 -9.07 -7.82 5.30
CA ALA A 136 -10.47 -7.82 5.70
C ALA A 136 -11.37 -7.00 4.75
N GLN A 137 -10.80 -6.13 3.91
CA GLN A 137 -11.56 -5.33 2.96
C GLN A 137 -11.98 -6.12 1.72
N GLY A 138 -11.25 -7.15 1.30
CA GLY A 138 -11.51 -7.85 0.05
C GLY A 138 -10.77 -7.22 -1.13
N ASN A 139 -11.27 -7.45 -2.34
CA ASN A 139 -10.56 -7.13 -3.57
C ASN A 139 -11.21 -5.96 -4.31
N ALA A 140 -10.40 -5.07 -4.86
CA ALA A 140 -10.86 -3.97 -5.68
C ALA A 140 -9.87 -3.52 -6.74
N THR A 141 -10.40 -2.84 -7.76
CA THR A 141 -9.65 -2.06 -8.74
C THR A 141 -10.22 -0.65 -8.76
N LEU A 142 -9.35 0.35 -8.63
CA LEU A 142 -9.69 1.77 -8.70
C LEU A 142 -8.97 2.40 -9.88
N LEU A 143 -9.64 3.34 -10.56
CA LEU A 143 -9.10 4.15 -11.63
C LEU A 143 -9.45 5.61 -11.37
N VAL A 144 -8.46 6.48 -11.32
CA VAL A 144 -8.62 7.93 -11.17
C VAL A 144 -8.18 8.61 -12.44
N MET A 145 -8.98 9.56 -12.90
CA MET A 145 -8.69 10.41 -14.06
C MET A 145 -9.33 11.79 -13.87
N PRO A 146 -8.98 12.79 -14.69
CA PRO A 146 -9.53 14.14 -14.53
C PRO A 146 -11.06 14.15 -14.47
N GLY A 147 -11.61 14.54 -13.31
CA GLY A 147 -13.05 14.72 -13.09
C GLY A 147 -13.86 13.44 -12.88
N MET A 148 -13.25 12.25 -12.85
CA MET A 148 -13.94 10.98 -12.69
C MET A 148 -13.09 9.97 -11.92
N ALA A 149 -13.73 9.15 -11.09
CA ALA A 149 -13.12 7.94 -10.54
C ALA A 149 -14.00 6.72 -10.83
N TYR A 150 -13.37 5.56 -10.93
CA TYR A 150 -14.06 4.30 -11.17
C TYR A 150 -13.58 3.27 -10.16
N LEU A 151 -14.50 2.47 -9.65
CA LEU A 151 -14.21 1.43 -8.67
C LEU A 151 -14.95 0.16 -9.07
N LYS A 152 -14.24 -0.95 -9.04
CA LYS A 152 -14.80 -2.29 -9.17
C LYS A 152 -14.30 -3.12 -8.00
N GLY A 153 -15.20 -3.41 -7.06
CA GLY A 153 -14.90 -4.19 -5.87
C GLY A 153 -15.68 -5.49 -5.84
N ASP A 154 -15.22 -6.46 -5.05
CA ASP A 154 -16.07 -7.57 -4.63
C ASP A 154 -17.11 -7.10 -3.58
N ALA A 155 -18.03 -8.00 -3.21
CA ALA A 155 -19.09 -7.65 -2.26
C ALA A 155 -18.54 -7.22 -0.89
N ALA A 156 -17.43 -7.81 -0.43
CA ALA A 156 -16.82 -7.45 0.84
C ALA A 156 -16.26 -6.02 0.78
N PHE A 157 -15.58 -5.67 -0.31
CA PHE A 157 -15.01 -4.34 -0.49
C PHE A 157 -16.09 -3.27 -0.61
N LEU A 158 -17.13 -3.53 -1.40
CA LEU A 158 -18.24 -2.60 -1.54
C LEU A 158 -19.00 -2.40 -0.21
N HIS A 159 -19.13 -3.43 0.60
CA HIS A 159 -19.75 -3.32 1.93
C HIS A 159 -18.85 -2.57 2.92
N ASN A 160 -17.61 -3.01 3.07
CA ASN A 160 -16.70 -2.52 4.12
C ASN A 160 -16.14 -1.14 3.80
N SER A 161 -15.84 -0.86 2.53
CA SER A 161 -15.17 0.38 2.10
C SER A 161 -16.14 1.46 1.63
N LEU A 162 -17.24 1.09 0.96
CA LEU A 162 -18.25 2.07 0.48
C LEU A 162 -19.51 2.13 1.36
N GLY A 163 -19.62 1.28 2.38
CA GLY A 163 -20.78 1.26 3.28
C GLY A 163 -22.07 0.78 2.61
N LEU A 164 -21.99 0.06 1.48
CA LEU A 164 -23.19 -0.46 0.83
C LEU A 164 -23.83 -1.55 1.70
N GLY A 165 -25.16 -1.56 1.80
CA GLY A 165 -25.88 -2.67 2.42
C GLY A 165 -25.57 -4.00 1.72
N VAL A 166 -25.57 -5.12 2.46
CA VAL A 166 -25.15 -6.45 1.97
C VAL A 166 -25.80 -6.84 0.63
N SER A 167 -27.10 -6.59 0.47
CA SER A 167 -27.82 -6.88 -0.77
C SER A 167 -27.32 -6.04 -1.95
N ALA A 168 -27.13 -4.74 -1.76
CA ALA A 168 -26.59 -3.84 -2.78
C ALA A 168 -25.13 -4.21 -3.12
N ALA A 169 -24.31 -4.47 -2.09
CA ALA A 169 -22.93 -4.91 -2.28
C ALA A 169 -22.86 -6.21 -3.11
N GLY A 170 -23.72 -7.19 -2.84
CA GLY A 170 -23.82 -8.41 -3.64
C GLY A 170 -24.29 -8.16 -5.08
N LYS A 171 -25.27 -7.28 -5.27
CA LYS A 171 -25.80 -6.93 -6.60
C LYS A 171 -24.75 -6.26 -7.50
N TYR A 172 -23.94 -5.35 -6.94
CA TYR A 172 -22.98 -4.54 -7.69
C TYR A 172 -21.55 -5.10 -7.65
N ALA A 173 -21.32 -6.21 -6.97
CA ALA A 173 -20.02 -6.87 -6.91
C ALA A 173 -19.49 -7.17 -8.32
N GLY A 174 -18.23 -6.83 -8.57
CA GLY A 174 -17.55 -7.03 -9.85
C GLY A 174 -17.99 -6.08 -10.96
N GLN A 175 -18.91 -5.15 -10.70
CA GLN A 175 -19.33 -4.12 -11.65
C GLN A 175 -18.52 -2.84 -11.46
N TRP A 176 -18.35 -2.08 -12.55
CA TRP A 176 -17.74 -0.76 -12.47
C TRP A 176 -18.75 0.25 -11.95
N ILE A 177 -18.35 1.00 -10.92
CA ILE A 177 -19.10 2.11 -10.34
C ILE A 177 -18.32 3.39 -10.64
N SER A 178 -18.97 4.41 -11.17
CA SER A 178 -18.34 5.70 -11.48
C SER A 178 -18.71 6.76 -10.46
N PHE A 179 -17.75 7.58 -10.06
CA PHE A 179 -17.89 8.69 -9.13
C PHE A 179 -17.47 10.00 -9.81
N LYS A 180 -18.19 11.07 -9.49
CA LYS A 180 -17.89 12.44 -9.89
C LYS A 180 -17.56 13.30 -8.67
N PRO A 181 -16.81 14.40 -8.83
CA PRO A 181 -16.68 15.41 -7.79
C PRO A 181 -18.05 15.81 -7.23
N GLY A 182 -18.21 15.70 -5.91
CA GLY A 182 -19.47 15.95 -5.22
C GLY A 182 -20.29 14.70 -4.87
N ASP A 183 -20.02 13.55 -5.49
CA ASP A 183 -20.63 12.29 -5.07
C ASP A 183 -20.13 11.89 -3.67
N PRO A 184 -21.01 11.32 -2.80
CA PRO A 184 -20.55 10.72 -1.55
C PRO A 184 -19.50 9.65 -1.84
N GLY A 185 -18.40 9.66 -1.08
CA GLY A 185 -17.29 8.74 -1.28
C GLY A 185 -16.28 9.12 -2.37
N TYR A 186 -16.54 10.13 -3.21
CA TYR A 186 -15.57 10.54 -4.25
C TYR A 186 -14.20 10.88 -3.66
N ALA A 187 -14.16 11.72 -2.62
CA ALA A 187 -12.92 12.11 -1.95
C ALA A 187 -12.15 10.92 -1.35
N GLN A 188 -12.88 9.91 -0.88
CA GLN A 188 -12.31 8.68 -0.33
C GLN A 188 -11.70 7.82 -1.44
N VAL A 189 -12.39 7.70 -2.58
CA VAL A 189 -11.94 6.91 -3.74
C VAL A 189 -10.72 7.52 -4.40
N VAL A 190 -10.60 8.86 -4.45
CA VAL A 190 -9.43 9.51 -5.09
C VAL A 190 -8.25 9.72 -4.14
N SER A 191 -8.42 9.47 -2.84
CA SER A 191 -7.34 9.63 -1.87
C SER A 191 -6.30 8.54 -2.05
N GLY A 192 -5.02 8.91 -2.09
CA GLY A 192 -3.92 7.95 -2.27
C GLY A 192 -3.58 7.67 -3.73
N ASP A 193 -4.48 7.94 -4.68
CA ASP A 193 -4.34 7.57 -6.10
C ASP A 193 -3.66 8.62 -6.99
N THR A 194 -3.03 9.62 -6.38
CA THR A 194 -2.20 10.60 -7.09
C THR A 194 -0.78 10.59 -6.54
N LEU A 195 0.19 10.98 -7.37
CA LEU A 195 1.57 11.12 -6.92
C LEU A 195 1.69 12.06 -5.71
N SER A 196 0.90 13.14 -5.68
CA SER A 196 0.95 14.09 -4.57
C SER A 196 0.46 13.48 -3.25
N SER A 197 -0.63 12.70 -3.27
CA SER A 197 -1.14 12.02 -2.07
C SER A 197 -0.16 10.95 -1.59
N ALA A 198 0.36 10.11 -2.50
CA ALA A 198 1.32 9.08 -2.14
C ALA A 198 2.60 9.64 -1.51
N LEU A 199 3.14 10.74 -2.06
CA LEU A 199 4.31 11.39 -1.48
C LEU A 199 4.02 12.07 -0.13
N SER A 200 2.80 12.58 0.07
CA SER A 200 2.36 13.12 1.36
C SER A 200 2.29 12.02 2.43
N GLU A 201 1.72 10.86 2.08
CA GLU A 201 1.60 9.70 2.97
C GLU A 201 2.96 9.06 3.28
N ALA A 202 3.90 9.09 2.34
CA ALA A 202 5.25 8.57 2.52
C ALA A 202 6.16 9.49 3.35
N SER A 203 5.76 10.74 3.60
CA SER A 203 6.59 11.76 4.26
C SER A 203 6.44 11.70 5.78
N PRO A 204 7.48 11.30 6.54
CA PRO A 204 7.44 11.36 8.00
C PRO A 204 7.32 12.80 8.49
N THR A 205 6.69 12.98 9.67
CA THR A 205 6.48 14.29 10.29
C THR A 205 7.14 14.38 11.67
N GLY A 206 7.02 15.53 12.33
CA GLY A 206 7.57 15.74 13.67
C GLY A 206 9.10 15.80 13.69
N THR A 207 9.71 15.30 14.76
CA THR A 207 11.17 15.25 14.88
C THR A 207 11.73 14.19 13.95
N LEU A 208 12.48 14.64 12.93
CA LEU A 208 13.07 13.76 11.93
C LEU A 208 14.46 13.27 12.35
N GLY A 209 14.73 11.99 12.05
CA GLY A 209 16.03 11.36 12.23
C GLY A 209 16.52 10.66 10.96
N LEU A 210 17.83 10.41 10.88
CA LEU A 210 18.43 9.58 9.84
C LEU A 210 18.78 8.20 10.40
N THR A 211 18.56 7.16 9.60
CA THR A 211 19.12 5.84 9.87
C THR A 211 20.57 5.78 9.39
N PRO A 212 21.37 4.80 9.85
CA PRO A 212 22.56 4.40 9.12
C PRO A 212 22.23 4.02 7.68
N SER A 213 23.20 4.16 6.78
CA SER A 213 23.06 3.66 5.41
C SER A 213 22.95 2.14 5.41
N LEU A 214 22.03 1.62 4.59
CA LEU A 214 21.78 0.18 4.44
C LEU A 214 21.40 -0.14 3.00
N THR A 215 21.13 -1.42 2.72
CA THR A 215 20.70 -1.87 1.39
C THR A 215 19.26 -2.38 1.43
N VAL A 216 18.41 -1.84 0.56
CA VAL A 216 17.04 -2.34 0.27
C VAL A 216 17.05 -2.81 -1.17
N ASP A 217 16.68 -4.07 -1.42
CA ASP A 217 16.61 -4.67 -2.77
C ASP A 217 17.84 -4.41 -3.66
N GLY A 218 19.04 -4.45 -3.06
CA GLY A 218 20.30 -4.21 -3.76
C GLY A 218 20.67 -2.73 -3.96
N GLN A 219 19.81 -1.79 -3.56
CA GLN A 219 20.05 -0.35 -3.63
C GLN A 219 20.55 0.20 -2.29
N GLN A 220 21.63 0.98 -2.32
CA GLN A 220 22.11 1.71 -1.15
C GLN A 220 21.16 2.85 -0.81
N VAL A 221 20.64 2.85 0.42
CA VAL A 221 19.66 3.81 0.91
C VAL A 221 20.07 4.43 2.24
N VAL A 222 19.45 5.56 2.56
CA VAL A 222 19.38 6.13 3.90
C VAL A 222 17.91 6.33 4.26
N GLY A 223 17.53 5.98 5.47
CA GLY A 223 16.17 6.17 5.97
C GLY A 223 16.01 7.55 6.60
N VAL A 224 14.92 8.25 6.27
CA VAL A 224 14.41 9.38 7.05
C VAL A 224 13.25 8.87 7.90
N THR A 225 13.35 8.98 9.21
CA THR A 225 12.33 8.48 10.15
C THR A 225 11.69 9.60 10.96
N GLY A 226 10.42 9.45 11.31
CA GLY A 226 9.66 10.41 12.12
C GLY A 226 8.27 9.88 12.48
N GLY A 227 7.39 10.78 12.89
CA GLY A 227 5.99 10.48 13.20
C GLY A 227 5.12 10.24 11.96
N LEU A 228 3.90 9.74 12.17
CA LEU A 228 2.92 9.52 11.11
C LEU A 228 2.50 10.84 10.42
N PRO A 229 2.10 10.81 9.13
CA PRO A 229 1.47 11.93 8.46
C PRO A 229 0.24 12.45 9.21
N THR A 230 -0.09 13.73 9.03
CA THR A 230 -1.19 14.40 9.75
C THR A 230 -2.55 13.74 9.50
N ASP A 231 -2.79 13.19 8.31
CA ASP A 231 -4.04 12.50 8.01
C ASP A 231 -4.24 11.25 8.87
N ALA A 232 -3.17 10.48 9.09
CA ALA A 232 -3.20 9.30 9.94
C ALA A 232 -3.42 9.69 11.42
N THR A 233 -2.73 10.73 11.91
CA THR A 233 -2.87 11.16 13.31
C THR A 233 -4.24 11.78 13.61
N ARG A 234 -4.89 12.43 12.64
CA ARG A 234 -6.28 12.90 12.78
C ARG A 234 -7.27 11.77 13.02
N SER A 235 -6.95 10.55 12.57
CA SER A 235 -7.75 9.35 12.84
C SER A 235 -7.49 8.74 14.22
N GLY A 236 -6.58 9.33 15.01
CA GLY A 236 -6.17 8.81 16.33
C GLY A 236 -5.06 7.75 16.25
N ALA A 237 -4.47 7.54 15.08
CA ALA A 237 -3.35 6.63 14.93
C ALA A 237 -2.06 7.23 15.52
N VAL A 238 -1.26 6.38 16.14
CA VAL A 238 0.07 6.72 16.66
C VAL A 238 1.11 5.77 16.10
N GLY A 239 2.33 6.23 15.87
CA GLY A 239 3.36 5.40 15.25
C GLY A 239 4.48 6.18 14.59
N SER A 240 5.18 5.50 13.70
CA SER A 240 6.31 6.06 12.95
C SER A 240 6.25 5.68 11.47
N VAL A 241 6.89 6.53 10.67
CA VAL A 241 7.17 6.30 9.24
C VAL A 241 8.67 6.39 9.04
N THR A 242 9.22 5.49 8.23
CA THR A 242 10.59 5.57 7.72
C THR A 242 10.56 5.52 6.20
N LEU A 243 10.99 6.61 5.56
CA LEU A 243 11.17 6.70 4.11
C LEU A 243 12.63 6.39 3.76
N TYR A 244 12.88 5.27 3.08
CA TYR A 244 14.18 4.92 2.54
C TYR A 244 14.41 5.59 1.19
N VAL A 245 15.48 6.38 1.13
CA VAL A 245 15.87 7.21 -0.01
C VAL A 245 17.13 6.66 -0.63
N SER A 246 17.19 6.54 -1.95
CA SER A 246 18.42 6.16 -2.63
C SER A 246 19.54 7.16 -2.37
N THR A 247 20.74 6.65 -2.08
CA THR A 247 21.96 7.46 -1.96
C THR A 247 22.57 7.84 -3.30
N ALA A 248 22.08 7.24 -4.40
CA ALA A 248 22.45 7.60 -5.76
C ALA A 248 21.45 8.61 -6.33
N ALA A 249 21.94 9.56 -7.15
CA ALA A 249 21.07 10.45 -7.90
C ALA A 249 20.09 9.62 -8.78
N PRO A 250 18.81 10.03 -8.88
CA PRO A 250 18.27 11.32 -8.46
C PRO A 250 17.78 11.39 -7.00
N TYR A 251 18.16 10.44 -6.14
CA TYR A 251 17.78 10.37 -4.73
C TYR A 251 16.29 10.10 -4.52
N LEU A 252 15.73 9.21 -5.33
CA LEU A 252 14.32 8.87 -5.29
C LEU A 252 13.97 8.01 -4.06
N PRO A 253 12.72 8.08 -3.59
CA PRO A 253 12.19 7.09 -2.66
C PRO A 253 12.31 5.68 -3.24
N VAL A 254 12.64 4.74 -2.37
CA VAL A 254 12.80 3.31 -2.69
C VAL A 254 11.77 2.48 -1.94
N GLU A 255 11.60 2.77 -0.65
CA GLU A 255 10.66 2.06 0.21
C GLU A 255 10.17 3.01 1.31
N VAL A 256 8.93 2.84 1.76
CA VAL A 256 8.46 3.40 3.03
C VAL A 256 7.94 2.28 3.91
N VAL A 257 8.34 2.32 5.18
CA VAL A 257 7.84 1.43 6.22
C VAL A 257 7.09 2.25 7.24
N THR A 258 5.82 1.91 7.43
CA THR A 258 4.93 2.55 8.39
C THR A 258 4.58 1.55 9.49
N ASN A 259 4.80 1.93 10.74
CA ASN A 259 4.38 1.16 11.89
C ASN A 259 3.41 1.99 12.71
N GLY A 260 2.19 1.49 12.91
CA GLY A 260 1.10 2.24 13.52
C GLY A 260 0.32 1.42 14.54
N THR A 261 -0.38 2.13 15.42
CA THR A 261 -1.43 1.58 16.27
C THR A 261 -2.67 2.46 16.16
N LEU A 262 -3.82 1.86 15.88
CA LEU A 262 -5.13 2.51 15.93
C LEU A 262 -6.08 1.67 16.77
N ALA A 263 -6.79 2.30 17.70
CA ALA A 263 -7.77 1.62 18.57
C ALA A 263 -7.22 0.32 19.23
N GLY A 264 -5.95 0.35 19.62
CA GLY A 264 -5.24 -0.80 20.22
C GLY A 264 -4.77 -1.88 19.24
N GLN A 265 -5.11 -1.78 17.95
CA GLN A 265 -4.64 -2.69 16.90
C GLN A 265 -3.35 -2.17 16.30
N ARG A 266 -2.31 -3.01 16.30
CA ARG A 266 -1.02 -2.70 15.67
C ARG A 266 -1.04 -3.16 14.21
N GLY A 267 -0.49 -2.33 13.33
CA GLY A 267 -0.27 -2.67 11.94
C GLY A 267 1.09 -2.22 11.45
N THR A 268 1.59 -2.92 10.43
CA THR A 268 2.74 -2.51 9.64
C THR A 268 2.33 -2.47 8.18
N SER A 269 2.78 -1.43 7.47
CA SER A 269 2.66 -1.32 6.02
C SER A 269 4.05 -1.07 5.44
N THR A 270 4.37 -1.76 4.35
CA THR A 270 5.57 -1.53 3.55
C THR A 270 5.15 -1.20 2.14
N VAL A 271 5.65 -0.10 1.59
CA VAL A 271 5.38 0.30 0.21
C VAL A 271 6.70 0.49 -0.51
N THR A 272 6.90 -0.24 -1.60
CA THR A 272 8.09 -0.15 -2.46
C THR A 272 7.78 0.74 -3.67
N PHE A 273 8.69 1.64 -4.01
CA PHE A 273 8.59 2.55 -5.14
C PHE A 273 9.48 2.07 -6.28
N SER A 274 8.97 2.09 -7.50
CA SER A 274 9.69 1.66 -8.70
C SER A 274 9.15 2.35 -9.96
N HIS A 275 9.79 2.11 -11.11
CA HIS A 275 9.30 2.59 -12.42
C HIS A 275 9.00 4.10 -12.46
N TRP A 276 9.85 4.88 -11.79
CA TRP A 276 9.72 6.34 -11.75
C TRP A 276 9.79 6.94 -13.16
N GLY A 277 8.86 7.86 -13.46
CA GLY A 277 8.83 8.58 -14.73
C GLY A 277 8.23 7.81 -15.91
N GLU A 278 7.74 6.59 -15.70
CA GLU A 278 7.04 5.85 -16.74
C GLU A 278 5.63 6.41 -16.97
N PRO A 279 5.16 6.56 -18.24
CA PRO A 279 3.83 7.07 -18.52
C PRO A 279 2.74 6.18 -17.91
N VAL A 280 1.80 6.80 -17.20
CA VAL A 280 0.61 6.13 -16.66
C VAL A 280 -0.59 6.46 -17.54
N SER A 281 -1.27 5.44 -18.04
CA SER A 281 -2.49 5.60 -18.83
C SER A 281 -3.60 4.71 -18.30
N VAL A 282 -4.79 5.29 -18.16
CA VAL A 282 -6.02 4.56 -17.78
C VAL A 282 -7.09 4.79 -18.83
N THR A 283 -7.95 3.78 -19.03
CA THR A 283 -9.11 3.89 -19.91
C THR A 283 -10.37 3.77 -19.08
N ALA A 284 -11.32 4.68 -19.31
CA ALA A 284 -12.60 4.62 -18.64
C ALA A 284 -13.33 3.31 -19.01
N PRO A 285 -13.82 2.54 -18.03
CA PRO A 285 -14.58 1.33 -18.31
C PRO A 285 -15.93 1.66 -18.93
N ALA A 286 -16.35 0.87 -19.92
CA ALA A 286 -17.69 0.95 -20.49
C ALA A 286 -18.73 0.41 -19.50
N GLY A 287 -19.94 0.99 -19.53
CA GLY A 287 -21.08 0.50 -18.75
C GLY A 287 -20.96 0.73 -17.23
N ALA A 288 -20.12 1.67 -16.79
CA ALA A 288 -20.02 2.01 -15.38
C ALA A 288 -21.36 2.57 -14.85
N THR A 289 -21.76 2.08 -13.68
CA THR A 289 -22.97 2.53 -12.98
C THR A 289 -22.66 3.76 -12.14
N PRO A 290 -23.32 4.92 -12.33
CA PRO A 290 -23.08 6.11 -11.51
C PRO A 290 -23.36 5.87 -10.03
N PHE A 291 -22.47 6.28 -9.13
CA PHE A 291 -22.64 6.11 -7.68
C PHE A 291 -23.96 6.71 -7.16
N SER A 292 -24.35 7.86 -7.70
CA SER A 292 -25.64 8.50 -7.40
C SER A 292 -26.86 7.60 -7.66
N SER A 293 -26.77 6.62 -8.57
CA SER A 293 -27.83 5.64 -8.80
C SER A 293 -27.85 4.50 -7.76
N LEU A 294 -26.73 4.25 -7.07
CA LEU A 294 -26.67 3.33 -5.93
C LEU A 294 -27.23 3.97 -4.66
N ALA A 295 -27.05 5.28 -4.49
CA ALA A 295 -27.48 6.00 -3.29
C ALA A 295 -29.01 5.96 -3.06
N GLN A 296 -29.81 5.82 -4.13
CA GLN A 296 -31.26 5.59 -4.01
C GLN A 296 -31.60 4.23 -3.36
N ALA A 297 -30.67 3.28 -3.35
CA ALA A 297 -30.81 1.99 -2.68
C ALA A 297 -30.25 1.98 -1.24
N LEU A 298 -29.69 3.10 -0.75
CA LEU A 298 -29.19 3.27 0.62
C LEU A 298 -30.23 3.88 1.58
N ALA A 299 -31.38 4.33 1.08
CA ALA A 299 -32.46 4.83 1.94
C ALA A 299 -33.10 3.65 2.70
N PRO A 300 -33.39 3.80 4.01
CA PRO A 300 -34.19 2.81 4.72
C PRO A 300 -35.55 2.71 4.01
N SER A 301 -36.02 1.47 3.78
CA SER A 301 -37.34 1.22 3.20
C SER A 301 -38.39 2.08 3.93
N PRO A 302 -39.33 2.73 3.21
CA PRO A 302 -40.46 3.36 3.88
C PRO A 302 -41.18 2.29 4.70
N ILE A 303 -41.35 2.55 5.99
CA ILE A 303 -42.15 1.70 6.87
C ILE A 303 -43.56 1.67 6.25
N PRO A 304 -44.11 0.50 5.87
CA PRO A 304 -45.49 0.43 5.43
C PRO A 304 -46.39 0.84 6.59
N GLY A 305 -47.21 1.88 6.35
CA GLY A 305 -48.26 2.32 7.26
C GLY A 305 -49.47 1.39 7.25
#